data_AF-A0A5C3EX21-F1
#
_entry.id   AF-A0A5C3EX21-F1
#
_cell.length_a   1.000
_cell.length_b   1.000
_cell.length_c   1.000
_cell.angle_alpha   90.00
_cell.angle_beta   90.00
_cell.angle_gamma   90.00
#
_symmetry.space_group_name_H-M   'P 1'
#
loop_
_entity.id
_entity.type
_entity.pdbx_description
1 polymer ?
#
loop_
_entity_poly.entity_id
_entity_poly.type
_entity_poly.pdbx_seq_one_letter_code
_entity_poly.pdbx_strand_id
1 'polypeptide(L)'
;MRDIGTMSNTATTATTTANASSSDAAWYAASLAPMCATDPPIEYLPDDVPLYVCAKCGTHLALQDEIISKQFTGRDGKAYLFNTSINTDLGRREQRQFLTGLHTVADLLCRGCGTSVGWKYVRTPSADQRYKEGKFIMEVGMLHKVNNW
;
A
#
# COMPACT_ATOMS: atom_id res chain seq x y z
N MET A 1 26.28 -9.25 68.14
CA MET A 1 27.71 -9.21 67.76
C MET A 1 27.79 -8.33 66.50
N ARG A 2 28.33 -7.09 66.51
CA ARG A 2 29.77 -6.69 66.48
C ARG A 2 30.47 -7.38 65.29
N ASP A 3 31.09 -6.75 64.27
CA ASP A 3 31.85 -5.50 64.02
C ASP A 3 31.84 -5.20 62.48
N ILE A 4 31.89 -3.96 61.93
CA ILE A 4 32.99 -3.00 61.67
C ILE A 4 34.15 -3.50 60.77
N GLY A 5 34.51 -2.74 59.71
CA GLY A 5 35.78 -2.81 58.96
C GLY A 5 35.66 -2.46 57.45
N THR A 6 35.64 -1.20 56.99
CA THR A 6 36.76 -0.26 56.72
C THR A 6 37.62 -0.56 55.47
N MET A 7 37.49 0.33 54.48
CA MET A 7 38.44 0.89 53.48
C MET A 7 39.60 0.05 52.88
N SER A 8 39.83 0.19 51.57
CA SER A 8 40.94 1.01 51.02
C SER A 8 41.07 0.90 49.49
N ASN A 9 41.34 2.04 48.85
CA ASN A 9 41.76 2.20 47.46
C ASN A 9 43.23 1.80 47.28
N THR A 10 43.58 1.21 46.13
CA THR A 10 44.87 1.43 45.46
C THR A 10 44.73 1.32 43.95
N ALA A 11 45.11 2.39 43.26
CA ALA A 11 45.30 2.44 41.81
C ALA A 11 46.63 1.77 41.42
N THR A 12 46.69 1.09 40.27
CA THR A 12 47.91 1.05 39.45
C THR A 12 47.55 0.84 37.97
N THR A 13 48.17 1.70 37.18
CA THR A 13 48.15 1.90 35.74
C THR A 13 48.66 0.70 34.94
N ALA A 14 48.03 0.43 33.78
CA ALA A 14 48.73 -0.15 32.64
C ALA A 14 48.07 0.32 31.34
N THR A 15 48.71 1.32 30.74
CA THR A 15 48.52 1.73 29.35
C THR A 15 48.83 0.54 28.44
N THR A 16 47.90 0.15 27.57
CA THR A 16 48.28 -0.46 26.29
C THR A 16 47.38 0.11 25.21
N THR A 17 47.99 1.04 24.48
CA THR A 17 47.62 1.56 23.19
C THR A 17 47.30 0.41 22.23
N ALA A 18 46.08 0.36 21.74
CA ALA A 18 45.78 -0.27 20.45
C ALA A 18 45.19 0.81 19.54
N ASN A 19 46.09 1.46 18.81
CA ASN A 19 45.77 2.19 17.59
C ASN A 19 45.16 1.19 16.61
N ALA A 20 43.89 1.40 16.24
CA ALA A 20 43.33 0.89 15.00
C ALA A 20 42.56 2.03 14.34
N SER A 21 43.31 2.90 13.68
CA SER A 21 42.81 3.79 12.65
C SER A 21 42.45 2.97 11.42
N SER A 22 41.17 2.86 11.10
CA SER A 22 40.68 2.68 9.72
C SER A 22 39.14 2.63 9.70
N SER A 23 38.54 3.79 9.38
CA SER A 23 37.40 4.00 8.46
C SER A 23 36.10 3.19 8.51
N ASP A 24 35.93 2.15 9.32
CA ASP A 24 34.89 1.14 9.05
C ASP A 24 33.69 1.19 10.00
N ALA A 25 33.52 2.26 10.79
CA ALA A 25 32.40 2.40 11.74
C ALA A 25 31.21 3.22 11.21
N ALA A 26 31.15 3.52 9.90
CA ALA A 26 30.09 4.37 9.32
C ALA A 26 28.94 3.59 8.65
N TRP A 27 29.07 2.28 8.41
CA TRP A 27 28.10 1.54 7.58
C TRP A 27 26.98 0.85 8.37
N TYR A 28 27.09 0.69 9.69
CA TYR A 28 26.04 0.05 10.50
C TYR A 28 25.10 1.05 11.21
N ALA A 29 25.45 2.34 11.24
CA ALA A 29 24.64 3.37 11.91
C ALA A 29 23.47 3.91 11.06
N ALA A 30 23.39 3.55 9.77
CA ALA A 30 22.28 3.93 8.88
C ALA A 30 20.99 3.10 9.13
N SER A 31 21.05 2.06 9.95
CA SER A 31 19.98 1.06 10.09
C SER A 31 19.00 1.34 11.23
N LEU A 32 19.15 2.44 11.97
CA LEU A 32 18.29 2.79 13.12
C LEU A 32 17.53 4.11 12.92
N ALA A 33 17.28 4.51 11.67
CA ALA A 33 16.29 5.53 11.41
C ALA A 33 14.89 4.95 11.74
N PRO A 34 14.02 5.67 12.46
CA PRO A 34 12.62 5.31 12.53
C PRO A 34 12.09 5.35 11.10
N MET A 35 11.56 4.24 10.61
CA MET A 35 11.00 4.19 9.27
C MET A 35 9.71 5.00 9.27
N CYS A 36 9.85 6.31 9.08
CA CYS A 36 8.75 7.17 8.69
C CYS A 36 8.28 6.64 7.35
N ALA A 37 7.16 5.90 7.34
CA ALA A 37 6.51 5.46 6.12
C ALA A 37 6.06 6.71 5.36
N THR A 38 6.95 7.28 4.54
CA THR A 38 6.55 8.27 3.55
C THR A 38 5.76 7.50 2.50
N ASP A 39 4.45 7.71 2.47
CA ASP A 39 3.58 7.12 1.46
C ASP A 39 4.21 7.33 0.07
N PRO A 40 4.23 6.30 -0.79
CA PRO A 40 4.83 6.42 -2.12
C PRO A 40 4.16 7.57 -2.88
N PRO A 41 4.93 8.39 -3.61
CA PRO A 41 4.40 9.50 -4.39
C PRO A 41 3.25 9.07 -5.31
N ILE A 42 2.29 9.97 -5.54
CA ILE A 42 1.23 9.76 -6.53
C ILE A 42 1.87 9.54 -7.90
N GLU A 43 1.57 8.40 -8.52
CA GLU A 43 2.09 8.02 -9.83
C GLU A 43 1.23 8.66 -10.92
N TYR A 44 1.87 9.35 -11.87
CA TYR A 44 1.22 9.95 -13.02
C TYR A 44 1.37 9.03 -14.24
N LEU A 45 0.26 8.82 -14.96
CA LEU A 45 0.20 8.04 -16.19
C LEU A 45 0.52 8.92 -17.40
N PRO A 46 0.91 8.34 -18.54
CA PRO A 46 1.15 9.09 -19.77
C PRO A 46 -0.06 9.94 -20.19
N ASP A 47 0.19 11.18 -20.58
CA ASP A 47 -0.86 12.14 -20.98
C ASP A 47 -1.36 11.93 -22.41
N ASP A 48 -0.94 10.89 -23.11
CA ASP A 48 -1.36 10.55 -24.48
C ASP A 48 -2.40 9.42 -24.53
N VAL A 49 -2.75 8.84 -23.39
CA VAL A 49 -3.67 7.68 -23.31
C VAL A 49 -4.93 8.04 -22.52
N PRO A 50 -6.14 7.67 -23.01
CA PRO A 50 -7.36 7.85 -22.24
C PRO A 50 -7.30 7.14 -20.89
N LEU A 51 -7.69 7.83 -19.83
CA LEU A 51 -7.58 7.34 -18.45
C LEU A 51 -8.81 7.69 -17.61
N TYR A 52 -8.92 7.02 -16.46
CA TYR A 52 -9.94 7.28 -15.46
C TYR A 52 -9.34 7.93 -14.23
N VAL A 53 -9.93 9.03 -13.82
CA VAL A 53 -9.58 9.76 -12.60
C VAL A 53 -10.69 9.66 -11.56
N CYS A 54 -10.34 9.88 -10.30
CA CYS A 54 -11.29 9.98 -9.20
C CYS A 54 -12.24 11.17 -9.44
N ALA A 55 -13.55 10.91 -9.44
CA ALA A 55 -14.56 11.96 -9.65
C ALA A 55 -14.50 13.09 -8.59
N LYS A 56 -13.99 12.80 -7.38
CA LYS A 56 -13.95 13.76 -6.27
C LYS A 56 -12.73 14.68 -6.29
N CYS A 57 -11.55 14.17 -6.64
CA CYS A 57 -10.28 14.90 -6.49
C CYS A 57 -9.39 14.89 -7.74
N GLY A 58 -9.77 14.18 -8.80
CA GLY A 58 -9.00 14.14 -10.05
C GLY A 58 -7.75 13.26 -10.03
N THR A 59 -7.44 12.56 -8.93
CA THR A 59 -6.31 11.62 -8.89
C THR A 59 -6.47 10.51 -9.93
N HIS A 60 -5.39 10.17 -10.65
CA HIS A 60 -5.40 9.12 -11.66
C HIS A 60 -5.58 7.75 -11.01
N LEU A 61 -6.50 6.92 -11.52
CA LEU A 61 -6.86 5.63 -10.90
C LEU A 61 -6.58 4.41 -11.78
N ALA A 62 -6.75 4.53 -13.10
CA ALA A 62 -6.43 3.47 -14.05
C ALA A 62 -6.45 4.01 -15.50
N LEU A 63 -5.73 3.33 -16.39
CA LEU A 63 -5.87 3.55 -17.84
C LEU A 63 -7.19 2.95 -18.36
N GLN A 64 -7.66 3.45 -19.50
CA GLN A 64 -8.79 2.84 -20.19
C GLN A 64 -8.49 1.42 -20.66
N ASP A 65 -7.25 1.17 -21.09
CA ASP A 65 -6.81 -0.13 -21.62
C ASP A 65 -6.77 -1.23 -20.56
N GLU A 66 -6.73 -0.85 -19.28
CA GLU A 66 -6.84 -1.80 -18.17
C GLU A 66 -8.27 -2.32 -17.96
N ILE A 67 -9.27 -1.80 -18.68
CA ILE A 67 -10.64 -2.33 -18.60
C ILE A 67 -10.69 -3.75 -19.19
N ILE A 68 -11.09 -4.70 -18.35
CA ILE A 68 -11.42 -6.07 -18.75
C ILE A 68 -12.87 -6.16 -19.21
N SER A 69 -13.81 -5.56 -18.49
CA SER A 69 -15.23 -5.63 -18.84
C SER A 69 -16.06 -4.50 -18.25
N LYS A 70 -17.05 -4.03 -19.02
CA LYS A 70 -18.00 -2.97 -18.64
C LYS A 70 -19.36 -3.50 -18.19
N GLN A 71 -19.50 -4.83 -18.06
CA GLN A 71 -20.76 -5.52 -17.75
C GLN A 71 -20.91 -5.84 -16.26
N PHE A 72 -20.26 -5.07 -15.39
CA PHE A 72 -20.34 -5.26 -13.94
C PHE A 72 -21.26 -4.22 -13.31
N THR A 73 -21.76 -4.55 -12.12
CA THR A 73 -22.54 -3.66 -11.26
C THR A 73 -21.90 -3.58 -9.89
N GLY A 74 -21.87 -2.38 -9.33
CA GLY A 74 -21.41 -2.07 -7.97
C GLY A 74 -22.59 -1.93 -7.01
N ARG A 75 -22.34 -1.23 -5.90
CA ARG A 75 -23.35 -0.87 -4.89
C ARG A 75 -24.31 0.18 -5.45
N ASP A 76 -23.76 1.22 -6.08
CA ASP A 76 -24.51 2.40 -6.51
C ASP A 76 -24.85 2.42 -8.01
N GLY A 77 -24.67 1.29 -8.70
CA GLY A 77 -25.07 1.14 -10.10
C GLY A 77 -24.01 0.47 -10.98
N LYS A 78 -23.70 1.08 -12.13
CA LYS A 78 -22.78 0.50 -13.12
C LYS A 78 -21.34 0.54 -12.59
N ALA A 79 -20.59 -0.54 -12.83
CA ALA A 79 -19.18 -0.62 -12.48
C ALA A 79 -18.38 -1.32 -13.58
N TYR A 80 -17.08 -1.05 -13.63
CA TYR A 80 -16.17 -1.69 -14.58
C TYR A 80 -15.15 -2.55 -13.86
N LEU A 81 -14.77 -3.65 -14.49
CA LEU A 81 -13.70 -4.52 -14.05
C LEU A 81 -12.40 -4.09 -14.71
N PHE A 82 -11.39 -3.81 -13.91
CA PHE A 82 -10.05 -3.42 -14.33
C PHE A 82 -9.01 -4.48 -13.93
N ASN A 83 -7.97 -4.58 -14.74
CA ASN A 83 -6.83 -5.44 -14.50
C ASN A 83 -5.90 -4.88 -13.42
N THR A 84 -5.55 -3.60 -13.52
CA THR A 84 -4.79 -2.87 -12.50
C THR A 84 -5.45 -1.55 -12.11
N SER A 85 -5.03 -1.01 -10.97
CA SER A 85 -5.36 0.34 -10.51
C SER A 85 -4.13 0.94 -9.83
N ILE A 86 -3.95 2.24 -10.00
CA ILE A 86 -2.89 3.04 -9.39
C ILE A 86 -3.49 4.05 -8.41
N ASN A 87 -2.66 4.58 -7.51
CA ASN A 87 -3.06 5.59 -6.51
C ASN A 87 -4.31 5.18 -5.72
N THR A 88 -4.43 3.88 -5.46
CA THR A 88 -5.49 3.31 -4.62
C THR A 88 -4.90 2.50 -3.49
N ASP A 89 -5.58 2.53 -2.35
CA ASP A 89 -5.24 1.74 -1.18
C ASP A 89 -6.36 0.74 -0.88
N LEU A 90 -5.99 -0.42 -0.35
CA LEU A 90 -6.95 -1.45 0.04
C LEU A 90 -7.42 -1.20 1.47
N GLY A 91 -8.72 -0.98 1.59
CA GLY A 91 -9.39 -0.86 2.88
C GLY A 91 -9.73 -2.21 3.50
N ARG A 92 -10.84 -2.24 4.24
CA ARG A 92 -11.28 -3.41 4.99
C ARG A 92 -11.59 -4.58 4.04
N ARG A 93 -11.12 -5.77 4.44
CA ARG A 93 -11.52 -7.03 3.81
C ARG A 93 -12.85 -7.50 4.38
N GLU A 94 -13.77 -7.89 3.51
CA GLU A 94 -15.06 -8.44 3.90
C GLU A 94 -15.53 -9.53 2.94
N GLN A 95 -16.38 -10.42 3.46
CA GLN A 95 -17.02 -11.44 2.64
C GLN A 95 -18.35 -10.90 2.12
N ARG A 96 -18.54 -10.97 0.81
CA ARG A 96 -19.78 -10.56 0.14
C ARG A 96 -20.37 -11.74 -0.62
N GLN A 97 -21.68 -11.95 -0.43
CA GLN A 97 -22.44 -12.93 -1.19
C GLN A 97 -22.78 -12.35 -2.56
N PHE A 98 -22.35 -13.03 -3.62
CA PHE A 98 -22.73 -12.75 -5.00
C PHE A 98 -23.49 -13.93 -5.59
N LEU A 99 -24.04 -13.77 -6.79
CA LEU A 99 -24.73 -14.86 -7.51
C LEU A 99 -23.84 -16.10 -7.71
N THR A 100 -22.53 -15.88 -7.85
CA THR A 100 -21.53 -16.92 -8.10
C THR A 100 -20.93 -17.52 -6.81
N GLY A 101 -21.43 -17.12 -5.63
CA GLY A 101 -20.98 -17.62 -4.34
C GLY A 101 -20.45 -16.53 -3.41
N LEU A 102 -19.78 -16.96 -2.33
CA LEU A 102 -19.21 -16.09 -1.30
C LEU A 102 -17.78 -15.68 -1.68
N HIS A 103 -17.56 -14.39 -1.95
CA HIS A 103 -16.24 -13.86 -2.33
C HIS A 103 -15.66 -13.03 -1.20
N THR A 104 -14.33 -13.08 -1.05
CA THR A 104 -13.62 -12.14 -0.17
C THR A 104 -13.16 -10.95 -1.00
N VAL A 105 -13.60 -9.76 -0.61
CA VAL A 105 -13.30 -8.50 -1.29
C VAL A 105 -12.65 -7.52 -0.33
N ALA A 106 -11.96 -6.52 -0.85
CA ALA A 106 -11.44 -5.40 -0.07
C ALA A 106 -11.96 -4.09 -0.66
N ASP A 107 -12.38 -3.15 0.18
CA ASP A 107 -12.73 -1.81 -0.30
C ASP A 107 -11.53 -1.15 -1.00
N LEU A 108 -11.81 -0.39 -2.06
CA LEU A 108 -10.79 0.32 -2.83
C LEU A 108 -10.95 1.82 -2.58
N LEU A 109 -9.93 2.43 -1.99
CA LEU A 109 -9.95 3.84 -1.58
C LEU A 109 -9.00 4.64 -2.47
N CYS A 110 -9.42 5.82 -2.91
CA CYS A 110 -8.55 6.74 -3.61
C CYS A 110 -7.48 7.31 -2.66
N ARG A 111 -6.20 7.16 -2.97
CA ARG A 111 -5.10 7.68 -2.14
C ARG A 111 -5.13 9.20 -2.01
N GLY A 112 -5.63 9.92 -3.02
CA GLY A 112 -5.68 11.39 -3.01
C GLY A 112 -6.73 11.99 -2.07
N CYS A 113 -7.84 11.30 -1.80
CA CYS A 113 -8.94 11.87 -1.00
C CYS A 113 -9.63 10.89 -0.04
N GLY A 114 -9.12 9.66 0.08
CA GLY A 114 -9.65 8.59 0.93
C GLY A 114 -11.03 8.05 0.53
N THR A 115 -11.62 8.55 -0.56
CA THR A 115 -12.99 8.19 -0.92
C THR A 115 -13.05 6.79 -1.52
N SER A 116 -14.06 6.00 -1.14
CA SER A 116 -14.30 4.67 -1.72
C SER A 116 -14.68 4.80 -3.19
N VAL A 117 -13.87 4.23 -4.07
CA VAL A 117 -14.10 4.22 -5.52
C VAL A 117 -14.56 2.84 -6.04
N GLY A 118 -14.53 1.82 -5.18
CA GLY A 118 -14.93 0.47 -5.53
C GLY A 118 -14.40 -0.59 -4.57
N TRP A 119 -13.95 -1.72 -5.12
CA TRP A 119 -13.41 -2.85 -4.35
C TRP A 119 -12.56 -3.79 -5.22
N LYS A 120 -11.68 -4.56 -4.58
CA LYS A 120 -10.83 -5.58 -5.21
C LYS A 120 -11.28 -6.99 -4.81
N TYR A 121 -11.32 -7.92 -5.75
CA TYR A 121 -11.48 -9.35 -5.43
C TYR A 121 -10.17 -9.87 -4.81
N VAL A 122 -10.20 -10.20 -3.52
CA VAL A 122 -9.04 -10.75 -2.80
C VAL A 122 -8.96 -12.25 -3.00
N ARG A 123 -10.11 -12.93 -2.87
CA ARG A 123 -10.21 -14.38 -3.05
C ARG A 123 -11.60 -14.76 -3.53
N THR A 124 -11.65 -15.71 -4.45
CA THR A 124 -12.86 -16.33 -4.97
C THR A 124 -12.90 -17.81 -4.57
N PRO A 125 -14.09 -18.39 -4.32
CA PRO A 125 -14.19 -19.75 -3.79
C PRO A 125 -14.06 -20.84 -4.86
N SER A 126 -14.36 -20.54 -6.13
CA SER A 126 -14.44 -21.52 -7.22
C SER A 126 -13.42 -21.24 -8.33
N ALA A 127 -12.88 -22.30 -8.93
CA ALA A 127 -11.86 -22.22 -9.98
C ALA A 127 -12.32 -21.35 -11.17
N ASP A 128 -13.61 -21.46 -11.54
CA ASP A 128 -14.21 -20.72 -12.66
C ASP A 128 -14.30 -19.21 -12.40
N GLN A 129 -14.14 -18.77 -11.16
CA GLN A 129 -14.17 -17.36 -10.77
C GLN A 129 -12.77 -16.78 -10.50
N ARG A 130 -11.72 -17.61 -10.55
CA ARG A 130 -10.34 -17.18 -10.25
C ARG A 130 -9.82 -16.07 -11.15
N TYR A 131 -10.36 -15.92 -12.36
CA TYR A 131 -10.00 -14.82 -13.25
C TYR A 131 -10.31 -13.43 -12.66
N LYS A 132 -11.21 -13.35 -11.68
CA LYS A 132 -11.55 -12.13 -10.95
C LYS A 132 -10.55 -11.84 -9.83
N GLU A 133 -9.84 -12.83 -9.31
CA GLU A 133 -8.87 -12.62 -8.22
C GLU A 133 -7.81 -11.60 -8.62
N GLY A 134 -7.55 -10.67 -7.72
CA GLY A 134 -6.61 -9.58 -7.97
C GLY A 134 -7.17 -8.44 -8.85
N LYS A 135 -8.37 -8.59 -9.42
CA LYS A 135 -8.98 -7.57 -10.28
C LYS A 135 -9.79 -6.55 -9.47
N PHE A 136 -10.00 -5.39 -10.06
CA PHE A 136 -10.59 -4.23 -9.40
C PHE A 136 -11.94 -3.91 -10.01
N ILE A 137 -12.97 -3.78 -9.19
CA ILE A 137 -14.26 -3.21 -9.57
C ILE A 137 -14.23 -1.75 -9.15
N MET A 138 -14.41 -0.83 -10.10
CA MET A 138 -14.58 0.59 -9.82
C MET A 138 -15.93 1.08 -10.35
N GLU A 139 -16.62 1.85 -9.53
CA GLU A 139 -17.98 2.33 -9.83
C GLU A 139 -17.94 3.53 -10.74
N VAL A 140 -18.77 3.53 -11.78
CA VAL A 140 -18.75 4.60 -12.80
C VAL A 140 -19.09 5.96 -12.19
N GLY A 141 -19.96 6.01 -11.18
CA GLY A 141 -20.27 7.26 -10.46
C GLY A 141 -19.09 7.87 -9.70
N MET A 142 -18.04 7.08 -9.45
CA MET A 142 -16.83 7.50 -8.75
C MET A 142 -15.65 7.79 -9.69
N LEU A 143 -15.87 7.66 -11.01
CA LEU A 143 -14.85 7.82 -12.05
C LEU A 143 -15.23 8.92 -13.04
N HIS A 144 -14.27 9.77 -13.40
CA HIS A 144 -14.35 10.63 -14.57
C HIS A 144 -13.40 10.12 -15.65
N LYS A 145 -13.88 10.05 -16.89
CA LYS A 145 -13.06 9.67 -18.03
C LYS A 145 -12.39 10.91 -18.62
N VAL A 146 -11.07 10.89 -18.73
CA VAL A 146 -10.29 11.90 -19.44
C VAL A 146 -9.92 11.31 -20.80
N ASN A 147 -10.40 11.94 -21.87
CA ASN A 147 -9.99 11.58 -23.22
C ASN A 147 -8.81 12.48 -23.57
N ASN A 148 -7.59 11.93 -23.55
CA ASN A 148 -6.42 12.63 -24.06
C ASN A 148 -6.32 12.25 -25.55
N TRP A 149 -6.48 13.23 -26.43
CA TRP A 149 -6.55 13.09 -27.89
C TRP A 149 -5.69 14.16 -28.56
#